data_AF-A0A248LKF3-F1
#
_entry.id   AF-A0A248LKF3-F1
#
_cell.length_a   1.000
_cell.length_b   1.000
_cell.length_c   1.000
_cell.angle_alpha   90.00
_cell.angle_beta   90.00
_cell.angle_gamma   90.00
#
_symmetry.space_group_name_H-M   'P 1'
#
loop_
_entity.id
_entity.type
_entity.pdbx_description
1 polymer ?
#
loop_
_entity_poly.entity_id
_entity_poly.type
_entity_poly.pdbx_seq_one_letter_code
_entity_poly.pdbx_strand_id
1 'polypeptide(L)'
;MKAGRHGGMRRLLVAGVAVVLLAGCATSRLTSANYARINDGMDRADVVAILGEPAEMVSGSLLGESGGGAVWWQGDTVIVIQFAGDRVAGKQIVKGRAVGLLDWLE
;
A
#
# COMPACT_ATOMS: atom_id res chain seq x y z
N MET A 1 -25.84 -33.82 46.85
CA MET A 1 -24.56 -34.55 46.69
C MET A 1 -24.14 -34.54 45.23
N LYS A 2 -23.08 -33.79 44.90
CA LYS A 2 -22.00 -34.02 43.90
C LYS A 2 -21.49 -32.70 43.35
N ALA A 3 -20.27 -32.36 43.78
CA ALA A 3 -19.51 -31.20 43.36
C ALA A 3 -18.91 -31.45 41.96
N GLY A 4 -19.20 -30.55 41.02
CA GLY A 4 -18.52 -30.43 39.73
C GLY A 4 -17.27 -29.57 39.88
N ARG A 5 -16.12 -30.22 39.83
CA ARG A 5 -14.79 -29.65 39.99
C ARG A 5 -14.40 -28.88 38.71
N HIS A 6 -14.57 -27.57 38.69
CA HIS A 6 -14.01 -26.73 37.62
C HIS A 6 -12.59 -26.33 37.99
N GLY A 7 -11.64 -27.10 37.45
CA GLY A 7 -10.22 -26.82 37.57
C GLY A 7 -9.85 -25.51 36.90
N GLY A 8 -9.05 -24.72 37.62
CA GLY A 8 -7.91 -24.00 37.07
C GLY A 8 -8.21 -22.89 36.06
N MET A 9 -8.38 -21.68 36.58
CA MET A 9 -7.81 -20.44 36.06
C MET A 9 -6.82 -20.63 34.89
N ARG A 10 -7.28 -20.45 33.67
CA ARG A 10 -6.42 -20.07 32.53
C ARG A 10 -7.06 -18.87 31.84
N ARG A 11 -6.92 -17.72 32.51
CA ARG A 11 -6.85 -16.42 31.85
C ARG A 11 -5.76 -16.49 30.76
N LEU A 12 -5.80 -15.56 29.80
CA LEU A 12 -4.82 -15.29 28.72
C LEU A 12 -5.36 -15.73 27.34
N LEU A 13 -5.58 -14.90 26.32
CA LEU A 13 -5.24 -13.49 26.06
C LEU A 13 -6.25 -12.93 25.03
N VAL A 14 -6.83 -11.77 25.30
CA VAL A 14 -7.51 -10.94 24.29
C VAL A 14 -6.40 -10.31 23.46
N ALA A 15 -6.13 -10.84 22.27
CA ALA A 15 -5.25 -10.18 21.30
C ALA A 15 -6.07 -9.08 20.61
N GLY A 16 -6.00 -7.87 21.17
CA GLY A 16 -6.57 -6.67 20.57
C GLY A 16 -5.86 -6.37 19.25
N VAL A 17 -6.62 -6.37 18.16
CA VAL A 17 -6.18 -5.78 16.90
C VAL A 17 -6.16 -4.27 17.10
N ALA A 18 -4.98 -3.73 17.40
CA ALA A 18 -4.75 -2.28 17.45
C ALA A 18 -4.83 -1.74 16.02
N VAL A 19 -5.97 -1.14 15.67
CA VAL A 19 -6.11 -0.32 14.46
C VAL A 19 -5.31 0.96 14.68
N VAL A 20 -4.08 0.99 14.18
CA VAL A 20 -3.25 2.20 14.16
C VAL A 20 -3.64 3.03 12.92
N LEU A 21 -4.66 3.88 13.08
CA LEU A 21 -4.95 4.96 12.14
C LEU A 21 -3.98 6.11 12.38
N LEU A 22 -2.76 6.00 11.83
CA LEU A 22 -1.87 7.14 11.70
C LEU A 22 -2.33 7.97 10.50
N ALA A 23 -3.22 8.92 10.76
CA ALA A 23 -3.48 10.03 9.85
C ALA A 23 -2.17 10.83 9.69
N GLY A 24 -1.41 10.49 8.64
CA GLY A 24 -0.17 11.18 8.30
C GLY A 24 -0.43 12.64 7.96
N CYS A 25 0.34 13.53 8.61
CA CYS A 25 0.43 14.94 8.30
C CYS A 25 0.55 15.17 6.78
N ALA A 26 -0.15 16.17 6.24
CA ALA A 26 -0.51 16.38 4.83
C ALA A 26 0.66 16.71 3.86
N THR A 27 1.86 16.17 4.07
CA THR A 27 2.96 16.23 3.10
C THR A 27 2.86 15.04 2.15
N SER A 28 2.72 15.32 0.86
CA SER A 28 2.71 14.29 -0.17
C SER A 28 3.96 13.43 -0.14
N ARG A 29 3.82 12.12 0.02
CA ARG A 29 4.92 11.17 -0.26
C ARG A 29 5.03 10.84 -1.75
N LEU A 30 4.02 11.19 -2.54
CA LEU A 30 3.92 10.92 -3.98
C LEU A 30 4.67 11.99 -4.79
N THR A 31 5.99 12.05 -4.60
CA THR A 31 6.88 13.02 -5.26
C THR A 31 7.75 12.35 -6.32
N SER A 32 8.26 13.13 -7.29
CA SER A 32 9.26 12.61 -8.25
C SER A 32 10.51 12.07 -7.57
N ALA A 33 10.95 12.70 -6.48
CA ALA A 33 12.14 12.28 -5.75
C ALA A 33 11.92 10.90 -5.10
N ASN A 34 10.78 10.68 -4.46
CA ASN A 34 10.46 9.38 -3.88
C ASN A 34 10.24 8.31 -4.95
N TYR A 35 9.56 8.64 -6.05
CA TYR A 35 9.41 7.73 -7.19
C TYR A 35 10.76 7.31 -7.81
N ALA A 36 11.72 8.24 -7.91
CA ALA A 36 13.04 7.97 -8.45
C ALA A 36 13.87 7.01 -7.57
N ARG A 37 13.59 6.95 -6.26
CA ARG A 37 14.26 6.03 -5.32
C ARG A 37 13.82 4.58 -5.47
N ILE A 38 12.64 4.34 -6.05
CA ILE A 38 12.12 2.98 -6.27
C ILE A 38 12.83 2.38 -7.48
N ASN A 39 13.40 1.20 -7.33
CA ASN A 39 14.12 0.52 -8.40
C ASN A 39 13.54 -0.86 -8.65
N ASP A 40 13.76 -1.39 -9.85
CA ASP A 40 13.41 -2.76 -10.17
C ASP A 40 14.11 -3.72 -9.19
N GLY A 41 13.40 -4.77 -8.80
CA GLY A 41 13.86 -5.71 -7.80
C GLY A 41 13.79 -5.19 -6.35
N MET A 42 13.34 -3.96 -6.06
CA MET A 42 13.14 -3.49 -4.68
C MET A 42 12.04 -4.29 -3.99
N ASP A 43 12.18 -4.54 -2.68
CA ASP A 43 11.16 -5.25 -1.90
C ASP A 43 9.94 -4.36 -1.62
N ARG A 44 8.74 -4.95 -1.63
CA ARG A 44 7.46 -4.25 -1.42
C ARG A 44 7.45 -3.42 -0.14
N ALA A 45 8.03 -3.93 0.94
CA ALA A 45 8.09 -3.23 2.22
C ALA A 45 8.91 -1.91 2.12
N ASP A 46 9.98 -1.91 1.34
CA ASP A 46 10.79 -0.70 1.11
C ASP A 46 10.03 0.33 0.27
N VAL A 47 9.25 -0.13 -0.71
CA VAL A 47 8.35 0.75 -1.49
C VAL A 47 7.33 1.41 -0.56
N VAL A 48 6.72 0.65 0.35
CA VAL A 48 5.78 1.18 1.35
C VAL A 48 6.47 2.16 2.31
N ALA A 49 7.72 1.89 2.70
CA ALA A 49 8.48 2.83 3.53
C ALA A 49 8.71 4.18 2.82
N ILE A 50 8.85 4.17 1.49
CA ILE A 50 9.07 5.37 0.66
C ILE A 50 7.76 6.11 0.36
N LEU A 51 6.73 5.39 -0.11
CA LEU A 51 5.47 5.98 -0.60
C LEU A 51 4.36 6.03 0.44
N GLY A 52 4.47 5.28 1.53
CA GLY A 52 3.36 4.98 2.44
C GLY A 52 2.56 3.76 1.99
N GLU A 53 1.45 3.50 2.67
CA GLU A 53 0.54 2.42 2.29
C GLU A 53 -0.09 2.69 0.92
N PRO A 54 -0.26 1.66 0.08
CA PRO A 54 -0.99 1.80 -1.17
C PRO A 54 -2.46 2.09 -0.88
N ALA A 55 -3.08 2.84 -1.77
CA ALA A 55 -4.51 3.13 -1.70
C ALA A 55 -5.35 1.99 -2.31
N GLU A 56 -4.78 1.24 -3.26
CA GLU A 56 -5.40 0.03 -3.82
C GLU A 56 -4.36 -1.03 -4.14
N MET A 57 -4.75 -2.29 -3.95
CA MET A 57 -4.00 -3.47 -4.39
C MET A 57 -4.67 -4.04 -5.63
N VAL A 58 -3.94 -4.11 -6.73
CA VAL A 58 -4.43 -4.66 -8.00
C VAL A 58 -3.96 -6.11 -8.09
N SER A 59 -4.90 -7.05 -8.02
CA SER A 59 -4.59 -8.47 -8.18
C SER A 59 -4.56 -8.82 -9.67
N GLY A 60 -3.54 -9.55 -10.13
CA GLY A 60 -3.42 -9.95 -11.53
C GLY A 60 -2.59 -11.21 -11.71
N SER A 61 -2.18 -11.46 -12.95
CA SER A 61 -1.15 -12.44 -13.25
C SER A 61 -0.16 -11.77 -14.17
N LEU A 62 1.05 -11.51 -13.66
CA LEU A 62 2.18 -11.10 -14.49
C LEU A 62 3.00 -12.35 -14.80
N LEU A 63 3.18 -12.65 -16.09
CA LEU A 63 4.01 -13.76 -16.56
C LEU A 63 3.62 -15.16 -16.03
N GLY A 64 2.35 -15.38 -15.69
CA GLY A 64 1.86 -16.68 -15.22
C GLY A 64 2.12 -16.98 -13.74
N GLU A 65 2.76 -16.06 -13.00
CA GLU A 65 2.80 -16.08 -11.54
C GLU A 65 1.68 -15.21 -10.96
N SER A 66 1.35 -15.45 -9.68
CA SER A 66 0.51 -14.55 -8.88
C SER A 66 1.23 -13.21 -8.69
N GLY A 67 1.19 -12.38 -9.73
CA GLY A 67 1.70 -11.02 -9.76
C GLY A 67 0.59 -10.02 -9.44
N GLY A 68 0.97 -8.84 -9.03
CA GLY A 68 -0.01 -7.81 -8.69
C GLY A 68 0.59 -6.43 -8.79
N GLY A 69 -0.28 -5.43 -8.90
CA GLY A 69 0.10 -4.04 -8.76
C GLY A 69 -0.29 -3.50 -7.41
N ALA A 70 0.27 -2.35 -7.06
CA ALA A 70 -0.31 -1.47 -6.06
C ALA A 70 -0.36 -0.05 -6.62
N VAL A 71 -1.40 0.68 -6.24
CA VAL A 71 -1.67 2.04 -6.70
C VAL A 71 -1.63 2.97 -5.50
N TRP A 72 -0.90 4.07 -5.65
CA TRP A 72 -0.92 5.20 -4.75
C TRP A 72 -1.46 6.41 -5.49
N TRP A 73 -2.40 7.14 -4.89
CA TRP A 73 -2.88 8.40 -5.44
C TRP A 73 -2.97 9.47 -4.37
N GLN A 74 -2.64 10.71 -4.75
CA GLN A 74 -2.89 11.89 -3.94
C GLN A 74 -2.97 13.13 -4.84
N GLY A 75 -4.10 13.83 -4.77
CA GLY A 75 -4.42 14.89 -5.74
C GLY A 75 -4.33 14.34 -7.15
N ASP A 76 -3.63 15.06 -8.02
CA ASP A 76 -3.46 14.71 -9.43
C ASP A 76 -2.27 13.77 -9.71
N THR A 77 -1.62 13.22 -8.67
CA THR A 77 -0.49 12.31 -8.84
C THR A 77 -0.91 10.88 -8.54
N VAL A 78 -0.65 9.98 -9.49
CA VAL A 78 -0.88 8.54 -9.39
C VAL A 78 0.44 7.82 -9.63
N ILE A 79 0.81 6.89 -8.76
CA ILE A 79 1.92 5.96 -8.95
C ILE A 79 1.37 4.54 -8.97
N VAL A 80 1.77 3.78 -9.98
CA VAL A 80 1.48 2.35 -10.11
C VAL A 80 2.80 1.59 -10.04
N ILE A 81 2.92 0.65 -9.11
CA ILE A 81 4.05 -0.27 -9.02
C ILE A 81 3.54 -1.68 -9.29
N GLN A 82 4.17 -2.38 -10.24
CA GLN A 82 3.92 -3.78 -10.52
C GLN A 82 4.93 -4.63 -9.76
N PHE A 83 4.46 -5.75 -9.21
CA PHE A 83 5.25 -6.70 -8.44
C PHE A 83 5.18 -8.10 -9.07
N ALA A 84 6.34 -8.75 -9.14
CA ALA A 84 6.47 -10.18 -9.33
C ALA A 84 6.84 -10.80 -7.98
N GLY A 85 5.88 -11.50 -7.36
CA GLY A 85 5.96 -11.85 -5.94
C GLY A 85 6.03 -10.59 -5.06
N ASP A 86 7.12 -10.44 -4.30
CA ASP A 86 7.36 -9.29 -3.41
C ASP A 86 8.34 -8.25 -3.97
N ARG A 87 8.81 -8.43 -5.21
CA ARG A 87 9.82 -7.54 -5.81
C ARG A 87 9.22 -6.68 -6.92
N VAL A 88 9.67 -5.43 -7.02
CA VAL A 88 9.27 -4.50 -8.08
C VAL A 88 9.66 -5.07 -9.45
N ALA A 89 8.69 -5.21 -10.34
CA ALA A 89 8.87 -5.63 -11.72
C ALA A 89 8.66 -4.48 -12.72
N GLY A 90 8.03 -3.39 -12.29
CA GLY A 90 7.82 -2.21 -13.11
C GLY A 90 7.19 -1.07 -12.31
N LYS A 91 7.36 0.16 -12.80
CA LYS A 91 6.81 1.36 -12.17
C LYS A 91 6.34 2.39 -13.19
N GLN A 92 5.27 3.08 -12.86
CA GLN A 92 4.73 4.19 -13.65
C GLN A 92 4.28 5.31 -12.73
N ILE A 93 4.49 6.56 -13.14
CA ILE A 93 3.95 7.75 -12.49
C ILE A 93 3.21 8.60 -13.50
N VAL A 94 2.00 9.00 -13.15
CA VAL A 94 1.18 9.95 -13.90
C VAL A 94 0.98 11.18 -13.02
N LYS A 95 1.20 12.36 -13.58
CA LYS A 95 0.98 13.65 -12.89
C LYS A 95 0.03 14.51 -13.72
N GLY A 96 -1.03 15.02 -13.10
CA GLY A 96 -1.95 15.94 -13.75
C GLY A 96 -1.50 17.40 -13.67
N ARG A 97 -1.29 17.97 -14.85
CA ARG A 97 -1.66 19.36 -15.25
C ARG A 97 -2.26 19.37 -16.67
N ALA A 98 -2.16 18.26 -17.41
CA ALA A 98 -2.64 18.16 -18.79
C ALA A 98 -4.17 18.15 -18.93
N VAL A 99 -4.92 17.77 -17.90
CA VAL A 99 -6.39 17.78 -17.94
C VAL A 99 -6.94 19.21 -17.83
N GLY A 100 -6.28 20.10 -17.08
CA GLY A 100 -6.67 21.52 -16.99
C GLY A 100 -6.23 22.41 -18.17
N LEU A 101 -5.48 21.87 -19.13
CA LEU A 101 -5.09 22.62 -20.35
C LEU A 101 -6.24 22.66 -21.37
N LEU A 102 -7.16 21.69 -21.33
CA LEU A 102 -8.36 21.67 -22.18
C LEU A 102 -9.55 22.42 -21.57
N ASP A 103 -9.46 22.84 -20.30
CA ASP A 103 -10.47 23.66 -19.61
C ASP A 103 -10.58 25.09 -20.20
N TRP A 104 -9.61 25.49 -21.05
CA TRP A 104 -9.58 26.79 -21.75
C TRP A 104 -10.17 26.72 -23.17
N LEU A 105 -10.62 25.54 -23.60
CA LEU A 105 -11.23 25.31 -24.92
C LEU A 105 -12.76 25.24 -24.87
N GLU A 106 -13.38 25.54 -23.72
CA GLU A 106 -14.84 25.72 -23.56
C GLU A 106 -15.21 27.19 -23.33
#